data_AF-A0A2M8ZB75-F1
#
_entry.id   AF-A0A2M8ZB75-F1
#
_cell.length_a   1.000
_cell.length_b   1.000
_cell.length_c   1.000
_cell.angle_alpha   90.00
_cell.angle_beta   90.00
_cell.angle_gamma   90.00
#
_symmetry.space_group_name_H-M   'P 1'
#
loop_
_entity.id
_entity.type
_entity.pdbx_description
1 polymer ?
#
loop_
_entity_poly.entity_id
_entity_poly.type
_entity_poly.pdbx_seq_one_letter_code
_entity_poly.pdbx_strand_id
1 'polypeptide(L)'
;MLFSNISVAETYDYLEDKFRAAYEWLRETDIRSLPVGSYEIKGDMVVANVQEYTTFPAEQGSFETHEKYFDIQYMVSGREQFGVCKRDGLKVKERIEENDVIFYEEPEFSGSVLLEEGDLIIVAPEDAHKPRCAAGKPCDVKKVVVKIAL
;
A
#
# COMPACT_ATOMS: atom_id res chain seq x y z
N MET A 1 -11.14 0.18 7.26
CA MET A 1 -11.89 -1.02 6.85
C MET A 1 -11.03 -2.22 7.20
N LEU A 2 -11.51 -3.17 8.00
CA LEU A 2 -10.80 -4.44 8.24
C LEU A 2 -11.36 -5.47 7.27
N PHE A 3 -10.54 -5.88 6.29
CA PHE A 3 -10.84 -6.98 5.38
C PHE A 3 -9.90 -8.12 5.74
N SER A 4 -10.44 -9.21 6.31
CA SER A 4 -9.61 -10.33 6.75
C SER A 4 -10.42 -11.62 6.83
N ASN A 5 -9.75 -12.77 6.96
CA ASN A 5 -10.40 -13.98 7.44
C ASN A 5 -10.65 -13.85 8.95
N ILE A 6 -11.82 -14.28 9.42
CA ILE A 6 -12.15 -14.24 10.85
C ILE A 6 -11.12 -15.00 11.72
N SER A 7 -10.44 -16.01 11.16
CA SER A 7 -9.40 -16.77 11.88
C SER A 7 -8.15 -15.97 12.20
N VAL A 8 -7.93 -14.82 11.55
CA VAL A 8 -6.75 -13.95 11.74
C VAL A 8 -7.14 -12.48 11.96
N ALA A 9 -8.41 -12.20 12.26
CA ALA A 9 -8.92 -10.84 12.40
C ALA A 9 -8.33 -10.08 13.61
N GLU A 10 -7.82 -10.81 14.60
CA GLU A 10 -7.22 -10.27 15.83
C GLU A 10 -5.69 -10.35 15.84
N THR A 11 -5.07 -10.82 14.74
CA THR A 11 -3.62 -11.03 14.66
C THR A 11 -2.82 -9.73 14.81
N TYR A 12 -3.36 -8.61 14.33
CA TYR A 12 -2.66 -7.33 14.28
C TYR A 12 -3.43 -6.22 14.98
N ASP A 13 -2.72 -5.45 15.82
CA ASP A 13 -3.24 -4.21 16.40
C ASP A 13 -2.74 -3.00 15.58
N TYR A 14 -3.60 -2.50 14.69
CA TYR A 14 -3.34 -1.32 13.86
C TYR A 14 -3.28 -0.01 14.66
N LEU A 15 -3.39 -0.06 15.99
CA LEU A 15 -3.20 1.05 16.91
C LEU A 15 -1.95 0.90 17.78
N GLU A 16 -1.07 -0.07 17.51
CA GLU A 16 0.26 -0.14 18.13
C GLU A 16 1.12 1.10 17.82
N ASP A 17 2.15 1.32 18.62
CA ASP A 17 3.02 2.49 18.54
C ASP A 17 3.63 2.73 17.16
N LYS A 18 3.94 1.66 16.40
CA LYS A 18 4.52 1.77 15.04
C LYS A 18 3.52 2.34 14.03
N PHE A 19 2.26 1.91 14.11
CA PHE A 19 1.19 2.45 13.27
C PHE A 19 0.82 3.88 13.69
N ARG A 20 0.75 4.16 15.00
CA ARG A 20 0.50 5.52 15.50
C ARG A 20 1.56 6.51 15.03
N ALA A 21 2.83 6.14 15.08
CA ALA A 21 3.92 6.97 14.57
C ALA A 21 3.75 7.30 13.07
N ALA A 22 3.34 6.31 12.27
CA ALA A 22 3.04 6.54 10.86
C ALA A 22 1.85 7.51 10.67
N TYR A 23 0.75 7.33 11.40
CA TYR A 23 -0.43 8.21 11.30
C TYR A 23 -0.15 9.64 11.78
N GLU A 24 0.71 9.81 12.78
CA GLU A 24 1.14 11.12 13.27
C GLU A 24 1.98 11.82 12.21
N TRP A 25 2.99 11.12 11.66
CA TRP A 25 3.82 11.67 10.59
C TRP A 25 3.01 12.07 9.35
N LEU A 26 2.06 11.22 8.92
CA LEU A 26 1.18 11.49 7.78
C LEU A 26 0.30 12.73 7.98
N ARG A 27 -0.03 13.06 9.22
CA ARG A 27 -0.92 14.17 9.59
C ARG A 27 -0.18 15.48 9.78
N GLU A 28 1.02 15.43 10.36
CA GLU A 28 1.75 16.62 10.81
C GLU A 28 2.82 17.09 9.82
N THR A 29 3.31 16.20 8.96
CA THR A 29 4.33 16.53 7.97
C THR A 29 3.72 17.21 6.75
N ASP A 30 4.31 18.31 6.28
CA ASP A 30 3.95 18.92 4.99
C ASP A 30 4.50 18.09 3.83
N ILE A 31 3.88 16.94 3.58
CA ILE A 31 4.31 15.97 2.57
C ILE A 31 4.24 16.57 1.16
N ARG A 32 3.36 17.56 0.92
CA ARG A 32 3.23 18.18 -0.41
C ARG A 32 4.53 18.85 -0.84
N SER A 33 5.26 19.46 0.09
CA SER A 33 6.54 20.11 -0.20
C SER A 33 7.75 19.17 -0.15
N LEU A 34 7.59 17.94 0.37
CA LEU A 34 8.69 16.97 0.39
C LEU A 34 9.09 16.49 -1.01
N PRO A 35 10.39 16.43 -1.33
CA PRO A 35 10.89 15.73 -2.51
C PRO A 35 10.48 14.25 -2.54
N VAL A 36 10.48 13.65 -3.73
CA VAL A 36 10.45 12.19 -3.88
C VAL A 36 11.66 11.59 -3.17
N GLY A 37 11.45 10.58 -2.34
CA GLY A 37 12.51 10.02 -1.51
C GLY A 37 12.00 9.14 -0.37
N SER A 38 12.95 8.66 0.43
CA SER A 38 12.71 7.82 1.60
C SER A 38 13.01 8.62 2.87
N TYR A 39 12.13 8.51 3.86
CA TYR A 39 12.15 9.26 5.10
C TYR A 39 11.93 8.33 6.29
N GLU A 40 12.88 8.28 7.21
CA GLU A 40 12.75 7.51 8.45
C GLU A 40 11.75 8.21 9.39
N ILE A 41 10.76 7.47 9.88
CA ILE A 41 9.79 7.95 10.89
C ILE A 41 10.18 7.39 12.26
N LYS A 42 10.51 6.10 12.31
CA LYS A 42 10.87 5.40 13.55
C LYS A 42 11.99 4.40 13.28
N GLY A 43 13.19 4.91 12.97
CA GLY A 43 14.32 4.09 12.52
C GLY A 43 13.98 3.32 11.25
N ASP A 44 14.48 2.08 11.14
CA ASP A 44 14.19 1.16 10.04
C ASP A 44 12.81 0.46 10.16
N MET A 45 12.16 0.56 11.32
CA MET A 45 10.87 -0.08 11.59
C MET A 45 9.70 0.61 10.88
N VAL A 46 9.77 1.94 10.69
CA VAL A 46 8.73 2.72 10.03
C VAL A 46 9.38 3.73 9.09
N VAL A 47 9.21 3.52 7.78
CA VAL A 47 9.86 4.31 6.73
C VAL A 47 8.82 4.77 5.72
N ALA A 48 8.73 6.08 5.49
CA ALA A 48 7.86 6.67 4.47
C ALA A 48 8.59 6.83 3.15
N ASN A 49 7.99 6.34 2.06
CA ASN A 49 8.49 6.52 0.71
C ASN A 49 7.54 7.46 -0.05
N VAL A 50 7.98 8.69 -0.27
CA VAL A 50 7.26 9.70 -1.06
C VAL A 50 7.50 9.43 -2.54
N GLN A 51 6.42 9.34 -3.31
CA GLN A 51 6.44 8.99 -4.73
C GLN A 51 5.55 9.97 -5.52
N GLU A 52 5.98 10.28 -6.74
CA GLU A 52 5.19 11.01 -7.73
C GLU A 52 5.19 10.23 -9.04
N TYR A 53 4.03 10.03 -9.63
CA TYR A 53 3.86 9.29 -10.88
C TYR A 53 2.50 9.59 -11.53
N THR A 54 2.35 9.20 -12.80
CA THR A 54 1.05 9.15 -13.46
C THR A 54 0.47 7.74 -13.31
N THR A 55 -0.79 7.64 -12.85
CA THR A 55 -1.50 6.35 -12.77
C THR A 55 -1.65 5.71 -14.15
N PHE A 56 -1.77 4.38 -14.20
CA PHE A 56 -1.86 3.63 -15.46
C PHE A 56 -3.11 2.74 -15.51
N PRO A 57 -3.54 2.28 -16.70
CA PRO A 57 -4.62 1.30 -16.83
C PRO A 57 -4.35 0.05 -15.98
N ALA A 58 -5.39 -0.48 -15.33
CA ALA A 58 -5.25 -1.57 -14.34
C ALA A 58 -4.62 -2.86 -14.93
N GLU A 59 -4.71 -3.04 -16.24
CA GLU A 59 -4.13 -4.15 -17.01
C GLU A 59 -2.60 -4.08 -17.10
N GLN A 60 -2.01 -2.92 -16.84
CA GLN A 60 -0.56 -2.73 -16.77
C GLN A 60 0.00 -2.96 -15.36
N GLY A 61 -0.87 -2.95 -14.34
CA GLY A 61 -0.52 -3.24 -12.96
C GLY A 61 -0.38 -4.73 -12.69
N SER A 62 0.20 -5.06 -11.54
CA SER A 62 0.28 -6.44 -11.04
C SER A 62 -0.14 -6.47 -9.59
N PHE A 63 -0.79 -7.56 -9.19
CA PHE A 63 -1.01 -7.82 -7.77
C PHE A 63 0.31 -8.21 -7.11
N GLU A 64 0.56 -7.65 -5.93
CA GLU A 64 1.76 -7.89 -5.14
C GLU A 64 1.43 -8.09 -3.65
N THR A 65 2.35 -8.71 -2.92
CA THR A 65 2.38 -8.78 -1.45
C THR A 65 3.80 -8.61 -0.93
N HIS A 66 3.91 -8.36 0.37
CA HIS A 66 5.15 -8.23 1.12
C HIS A 66 5.14 -9.22 2.30
N GLU A 67 6.28 -9.80 2.66
CA GLU A 67 6.38 -10.79 3.74
C GLU A 67 6.95 -10.19 5.03
N LYS A 68 7.62 -9.04 4.98
CA LYS A 68 8.32 -8.41 6.12
C LYS A 68 7.67 -7.12 6.58
N TYR A 69 6.84 -6.50 5.74
CA TYR A 69 6.24 -5.20 6.00
C TYR A 69 4.74 -5.16 5.72
N PHE A 70 4.03 -4.36 6.50
CA PHE A 70 2.77 -3.76 6.07
C PHE A 70 3.05 -2.54 5.21
N ASP A 71 2.08 -2.22 4.35
CA ASP A 71 2.06 -0.96 3.62
C ASP A 71 0.88 -0.12 4.07
N ILE A 72 1.15 1.13 4.47
CA ILE A 72 0.15 2.19 4.47
C ILE A 72 0.31 2.97 3.16
N GLN A 73 -0.70 2.90 2.31
CA GLN A 73 -0.77 3.59 1.04
C GLN A 73 -1.62 4.85 1.25
N TYR A 74 -1.02 6.04 1.19
CA TYR A 74 -1.67 7.32 1.47
C TYR A 74 -1.59 8.29 0.29
N MET A 75 -2.75 8.80 -0.13
CA MET A 75 -2.85 9.74 -1.25
C MET A 75 -2.65 11.18 -0.79
N VAL A 76 -1.54 11.81 -1.20
CA VAL A 76 -1.23 13.20 -0.89
C VAL A 76 -1.93 14.15 -1.87
N SER A 77 -2.03 13.76 -3.13
CA SER A 77 -2.81 14.44 -4.16
C SER A 77 -3.18 13.49 -5.30
N GLY A 78 -4.23 13.84 -6.04
CA GLY A 78 -4.76 13.02 -7.12
C GLY A 78 -5.65 11.89 -6.61
N ARG A 79 -5.78 10.80 -7.39
CA ARG A 79 -6.63 9.66 -7.04
C ARG A 79 -6.10 8.36 -7.65
N GLU A 80 -6.39 7.24 -7.00
CA GLU A 80 -5.97 5.92 -7.42
C GLU A 80 -7.10 4.91 -7.23
N GLN A 81 -7.32 4.03 -8.21
CA GLN A 81 -8.07 2.81 -8.00
C GLN A 81 -7.10 1.77 -7.44
N PHE A 82 -7.37 1.22 -6.25
CA PHE A 82 -6.49 0.29 -5.57
C PHE A 82 -7.14 -1.10 -5.55
N GLY A 83 -6.54 -2.08 -6.24
CA GLY A 83 -7.04 -3.45 -6.26
C GLY A 83 -6.69 -4.19 -4.97
N VAL A 84 -7.61 -5.01 -4.45
CA VAL A 84 -7.42 -5.79 -3.22
C VAL A 84 -8.03 -7.18 -3.31
N CYS A 85 -7.33 -8.19 -2.81
CA CYS A 85 -7.84 -9.53 -2.60
C CYS A 85 -7.00 -10.27 -1.55
N LYS A 86 -7.45 -11.46 -1.13
CA LYS A 86 -6.63 -12.33 -0.29
C LYS A 86 -5.55 -12.98 -1.14
N ARG A 87 -4.34 -13.09 -0.62
CA ARG A 87 -3.25 -13.80 -1.32
C ARG A 87 -3.43 -15.32 -1.39
N ASP A 88 -4.27 -15.88 -0.52
CA ASP A 88 -4.51 -17.32 -0.46
C ASP A 88 -5.11 -17.83 -1.77
N GLY A 89 -4.56 -18.91 -2.29
CA GLY A 89 -4.94 -19.47 -3.59
C GLY A 89 -4.42 -18.71 -4.83
N LEU A 90 -3.72 -17.59 -4.68
CA LEU A 90 -3.14 -16.89 -5.82
C LEU A 90 -1.92 -17.62 -6.38
N LYS A 91 -1.80 -17.59 -7.71
CA LYS A 91 -0.65 -18.17 -8.42
C LYS A 91 0.49 -17.17 -8.48
N VAL A 92 1.60 -17.51 -7.83
CA VAL A 92 2.83 -16.71 -7.84
C VAL A 92 3.40 -16.65 -9.25
N LYS A 93 3.66 -15.44 -9.74
CA LYS A 93 4.33 -15.15 -11.01
C LYS A 93 5.84 -14.99 -10.79
N GLU A 94 6.23 -14.24 -9.76
CA GLU A 94 7.63 -13.91 -9.49
C GLU A 94 7.83 -13.58 -7.99
N ARG A 95 9.01 -13.89 -7.45
CA ARG A 95 9.44 -13.52 -6.10
C ARG A 95 10.78 -12.80 -6.17
N ILE A 96 10.87 -11.62 -5.54
CA ILE A 96 12.09 -10.80 -5.47
C ILE A 96 12.37 -10.53 -3.99
N GLU A 97 13.12 -11.45 -3.35
CA GLU A 97 13.33 -11.47 -1.90
C GLU A 97 14.06 -10.22 -1.37
N GLU A 98 14.98 -9.68 -2.17
CA GLU A 98 15.75 -8.46 -1.86
C GLU A 98 14.86 -7.24 -1.63
N ASN A 99 13.73 -7.17 -2.34
CA ASN A 99 12.78 -6.06 -2.28
C ASN A 99 11.52 -6.40 -1.48
N ASP A 100 11.49 -7.59 -0.85
CA ASP A 100 10.33 -8.12 -0.13
C ASP A 100 9.05 -8.08 -0.97
N VAL A 101 9.11 -8.49 -2.24
CA VAL A 101 7.94 -8.43 -3.13
C VAL A 101 7.68 -9.77 -3.79
N ILE A 102 6.40 -10.14 -3.83
CA ILE A 102 5.89 -11.31 -4.54
C ILE A 102 4.81 -10.83 -5.50
N PHE A 103 5.03 -11.03 -6.79
CA PHE A 103 4.06 -10.75 -7.83
C PHE A 103 3.22 -11.98 -8.16
N TYR A 104 1.96 -11.73 -8.50
CA TYR A 104 0.99 -12.77 -8.84
C TYR A 104 0.54 -12.67 -10.30
N GLU A 105 0.03 -13.78 -10.84
CA GLU A 105 -0.82 -13.74 -12.02
C GLU A 105 -2.13 -13.01 -11.69
N GLU A 106 -2.82 -12.48 -12.70
CA GLU A 106 -4.09 -11.77 -12.49
C GLU A 106 -5.11 -12.71 -11.84
N PRO A 107 -5.65 -12.37 -10.65
CA PRO A 107 -6.65 -13.19 -10.00
C PRO A 107 -7.98 -13.14 -10.77
N GLU A 108 -8.71 -14.26 -10.76
CA GLU A 108 -10.06 -14.32 -11.34
C GLU A 108 -11.02 -13.35 -10.65
N PHE A 109 -10.88 -13.17 -9.33
CA PHE A 109 -11.71 -12.30 -8.53
C PHE A 109 -10.85 -11.37 -7.67
N SER A 110 -11.15 -10.08 -7.73
CA SER A 110 -10.60 -9.08 -6.82
C SER A 110 -11.62 -7.96 -6.57
N GLY A 111 -11.49 -7.28 -5.45
CA GLY A 111 -12.18 -6.03 -5.17
C GLY A 111 -11.32 -4.84 -5.54
N SER A 112 -11.90 -3.65 -5.45
CA SER A 112 -11.17 -2.41 -5.59
C SER A 112 -11.71 -1.33 -4.67
N VAL A 113 -10.82 -0.44 -4.22
CA VAL A 113 -11.12 0.73 -3.40
C VAL A 113 -10.68 1.97 -4.15
N LEU A 114 -11.52 2.99 -4.23
CA LEU A 114 -11.11 4.30 -4.72
C LEU A 114 -10.42 5.04 -3.57
N LEU A 115 -9.20 5.49 -3.79
CA LEU A 115 -8.47 6.36 -2.88
C LEU A 115 -8.38 7.76 -3.50
N GLU A 116 -8.94 8.75 -2.81
CA GLU A 116 -8.82 10.16 -3.16
C GLU A 116 -7.83 10.86 -2.21
N GLU A 117 -7.55 12.14 -2.47
CA GLU A 117 -6.68 12.95 -1.64
C GLU A 117 -7.08 12.90 -0.15
N GLY A 118 -6.13 12.54 0.71
CA GLY A 118 -6.34 12.39 2.15
C GLY A 118 -6.74 10.97 2.59
N ASP A 119 -7.05 10.06 1.67
CA ASP A 119 -7.37 8.68 2.00
C ASP A 119 -6.11 7.84 2.25
N LEU A 120 -6.23 6.88 3.15
CA LEU A 120 -5.25 5.80 3.35
C LEU A 120 -5.90 4.42 3.30
N ILE A 121 -5.12 3.43 2.86
CA ILE A 121 -5.41 2.01 3.06
C ILE A 121 -4.18 1.31 3.64
N ILE A 122 -4.41 0.35 4.54
CA ILE A 122 -3.37 -0.49 5.11
C ILE A 122 -3.55 -1.90 4.55
N VAL A 123 -2.47 -2.49 4.07
CA VAL A 123 -2.45 -3.88 3.58
C VAL A 123 -1.41 -4.68 4.36
N ALA A 124 -1.85 -5.82 4.87
CA ALA A 124 -1.04 -6.78 5.61
C ALA A 124 -0.35 -7.77 4.67
N PRO A 125 0.57 -8.62 5.18
CA PRO A 125 1.22 -9.65 4.36
C PRO A 125 0.26 -10.61 3.66
N GLU A 126 -0.97 -10.75 4.17
CA GLU A 126 -2.05 -11.58 3.60
C GLU A 126 -2.84 -10.90 2.48
N ASP A 127 -2.70 -9.58 2.33
CA ASP A 127 -3.50 -8.75 1.44
C ASP A 127 -2.76 -8.51 0.12
N ALA A 128 -3.10 -9.30 -0.90
CA ALA A 128 -2.63 -9.05 -2.25
C ALA A 128 -3.27 -7.78 -2.79
N HIS A 129 -2.44 -6.86 -3.25
CA HIS A 129 -2.88 -5.54 -3.64
C HIS A 129 -2.29 -5.10 -4.98
N LYS A 130 -3.01 -4.23 -5.68
CA LYS A 130 -2.61 -3.70 -6.98
C LYS A 130 -2.68 -2.16 -6.94
N PRO A 131 -1.56 -1.48 -6.64
CA PRO A 131 -1.52 -0.02 -6.62
C PRO A 131 -1.42 0.57 -8.03
N ARG A 132 -1.35 1.90 -8.08
CA ARG A 132 -1.10 2.79 -9.22
C ARG A 132 -2.12 2.75 -10.35
N CYS A 133 -3.26 2.08 -10.17
CA CYS A 133 -4.26 1.99 -11.23
C CYS A 133 -5.09 3.28 -11.35
N ALA A 134 -5.39 3.66 -12.59
CA ALA A 134 -6.20 4.82 -12.88
C ALA A 134 -7.66 4.62 -12.45
N ALA A 135 -8.21 5.59 -11.71
CA ALA A 135 -9.65 5.69 -11.46
C ALA A 135 -10.34 6.35 -12.67
N GLY A 136 -10.53 5.58 -13.75
CA GLY A 136 -10.98 6.08 -15.04
C GLY A 136 -9.80 6.43 -15.95
N LYS A 137 -9.45 7.72 -16.07
CA LYS A 137 -8.32 8.16 -16.88
C LYS A 137 -7.04 8.30 -16.03
N PRO A 138 -5.86 8.00 -16.60
CA PRO A 138 -4.57 8.36 -16.01
C PRO A 138 -4.53 9.80 -15.51
N CYS A 139 -3.98 10.00 -14.31
CA CYS A 139 -3.73 11.30 -13.71
C CYS A 139 -2.46 11.27 -12.88
N ASP A 140 -1.85 12.44 -12.70
CA ASP A 140 -0.69 12.61 -11.85
C ASP A 140 -1.09 12.54 -10.38
N VAL A 141 -0.29 11.85 -9.59
CA VAL A 141 -0.51 11.66 -8.16
C VAL A 141 0.78 11.92 -7.40
N LYS A 142 0.62 12.41 -6.17
CA LYS A 142 1.65 12.33 -5.13
C LYS A 142 1.14 11.40 -4.05
N LYS A 143 1.98 10.45 -3.64
CA LYS A 143 1.61 9.37 -2.73
C LYS A 143 2.72 9.09 -1.74
N VAL A 144 2.36 8.60 -0.57
CA VAL A 144 3.29 7.98 0.36
C VAL A 144 2.97 6.51 0.53
N VAL A 145 4.00 5.67 0.48
CA VAL A 145 3.95 4.29 0.96
C VAL A 145 4.76 4.21 2.24
N VAL A 146 4.08 4.10 3.38
CA VAL A 146 4.76 3.88 4.67
C VAL A 146 4.91 2.38 4.86
N LYS A 147 6.16 1.91 4.89
CA LYS A 147 6.52 0.53 5.23
C LYS A 147 6.59 0.42 6.75
N ILE A 148 5.88 -0.54 7.33
CA ILE A 148 5.89 -0.83 8.77
C ILE A 148 6.35 -2.27 8.95
N ALA A 149 7.48 -2.48 9.61
CA ALA A 149 7.99 -3.82 9.87
C ALA A 149 7.00 -4.64 10.71
N LEU A 150 6.85 -5.93 10.38
CA LEU A 150 6.02 -6.89 11.13
C LEU A 150 6.44 -6.99 12.60
#